data_AF-A0A2N2PXA0-F1
#
_entry.id   AF-A0A2N2PXA0-F1
#
_cell.length_a   1.000
_cell.length_b   1.000
_cell.length_c   1.000
_cell.angle_alpha   90.00
_cell.angle_beta   90.00
_cell.angle_gamma   90.00
#
_symmetry.space_group_name_H-M   'P 1'
#
loop_
_entity.id
_entity.type
_entity.pdbx_description
1 polymer ?
#
loop_
_entity_poly.entity_id
_entity_poly.type
_entity_poly.pdbx_seq_one_letter_code
_entity_poly.pdbx_strand_id
1 'polypeptide(L)'
;MRKLSDPFLATLKSGFLSGITRTVVADPDLNLEIRDDYINVYCKGASLLKLTETAGARYKVEIHPKFTAGLDAPAELVDPETTARFLACVPQLKQNIAALGKRSLEIEYEQMLIRANNFEPRNNSEYFIVDRQYAVAAGRFDLIGVFWDRRRRRRNQEVPMCLMELKCALNQDIADVGGQLARYYEAVKP
;
A
#
# COMPACT_ATOMS: atom_id res chain seq x y z
N MET A 1 15.67 -4.74 -1.73
CA MET A 1 14.78 -5.26 -2.81
C MET A 1 13.47 -5.51 -2.10
N ARG A 2 12.40 -4.76 -2.41
CA ARG A 2 11.13 -4.84 -1.69
C ARG A 2 10.53 -6.24 -1.84
N LYS A 3 10.83 -7.12 -0.88
CA LYS A 3 10.36 -8.50 -0.83
C LYS A 3 10.12 -8.90 0.62
N LEU A 4 9.14 -9.77 0.81
CA LEU A 4 8.96 -10.49 2.06
C LEU A 4 9.75 -11.80 2.01
N SER A 5 9.99 -12.39 3.17
CA SER A 5 10.43 -13.78 3.24
C SER A 5 9.35 -14.72 2.68
N ASP A 6 9.76 -15.88 2.17
CA ASP A 6 8.80 -16.90 1.71
C ASP A 6 7.85 -17.36 2.84
N PRO A 7 8.32 -17.57 4.10
CA PRO A 7 7.43 -17.86 5.23
C PRO A 7 6.40 -16.76 5.50
N PHE A 8 6.80 -15.49 5.47
CA PHE A 8 5.87 -14.37 5.69
C PHE A 8 4.82 -14.32 4.57
N LEU A 9 5.25 -14.43 3.32
CA LEU A 9 4.34 -14.45 2.17
C LEU A 9 3.36 -15.64 2.23
N ALA A 10 3.83 -16.83 2.61
CA ALA A 10 2.98 -18.01 2.79
C ALA A 10 1.95 -17.79 3.91
N THR A 11 2.38 -17.19 5.03
CA THR A 11 1.51 -16.91 6.18
C THR A 11 0.41 -15.91 5.82
N LEU A 12 0.71 -14.89 5.02
CA LEU A 12 -0.26 -13.92 4.51
C LEU A 12 -1.26 -14.51 3.51
N LYS A 13 -0.84 -15.50 2.70
CA LYS A 13 -1.70 -16.12 1.69
C LYS A 13 -2.63 -17.18 2.27
N SER A 14 -2.11 -18.05 3.14
CA SER A 14 -2.84 -19.23 3.61
C SER A 14 -2.66 -19.55 5.10
N GLY A 15 -1.80 -18.82 5.81
CA GLY A 15 -1.59 -19.01 7.24
C GLY A 15 -2.51 -18.15 8.12
N PHE A 16 -2.12 -17.98 9.38
CA PHE A 16 -2.92 -17.25 10.37
C PHE A 16 -3.07 -15.76 10.06
N LEU A 17 -2.16 -15.16 9.29
CA LEU A 17 -2.26 -13.78 8.81
C LEU A 17 -3.21 -13.62 7.61
N SER A 18 -3.74 -14.69 7.03
CA SER A 18 -4.63 -14.60 5.85
C SER A 18 -5.93 -13.84 6.11
N GLY A 19 -6.33 -13.68 7.38
CA GLY A 19 -7.41 -12.78 7.76
C GLY A 19 -7.12 -11.33 7.36
N ILE A 20 -5.88 -10.85 7.47
CA ILE A 20 -5.47 -9.49 7.08
C ILE A 20 -5.64 -9.27 5.58
N THR A 21 -5.14 -10.20 4.75
CA THR A 21 -5.25 -10.07 3.30
C THR A 21 -6.69 -10.14 2.83
N ARG A 22 -7.51 -11.03 3.42
CA ARG A 22 -8.95 -11.09 3.14
C ARG A 22 -9.67 -9.80 3.53
N THR A 23 -9.38 -9.25 4.71
CA THR A 23 -9.96 -7.97 5.15
C THR A 23 -9.59 -6.84 4.21
N VAL A 24 -8.33 -6.75 3.77
CA VAL A 24 -7.92 -5.70 2.82
C VAL A 24 -8.60 -5.86 1.46
N VAL A 25 -8.71 -7.08 0.93
CA VAL A 25 -9.38 -7.33 -0.36
C VAL A 25 -10.87 -7.01 -0.28
N ALA A 26 -11.53 -7.29 0.84
CA ALA A 26 -12.94 -7.04 1.03
C ALA A 26 -13.28 -5.57 1.35
N ASP A 27 -12.34 -4.83 1.94
CA ASP A 27 -12.57 -3.46 2.39
C ASP A 27 -12.10 -2.41 1.35
N PRO A 28 -13.03 -1.66 0.74
CA PRO A 28 -12.72 -0.68 -0.30
C PRO A 28 -11.79 0.47 0.14
N ASP A 29 -11.72 0.75 1.45
CA ASP A 29 -10.91 1.83 2.00
C ASP A 29 -9.49 1.40 2.35
N LEU A 30 -9.18 0.11 2.26
CA LEU A 30 -7.88 -0.45 2.63
C LEU A 30 -7.00 -0.71 1.41
N ASN A 31 -5.70 -0.59 1.60
CA ASN A 31 -4.70 -0.95 0.61
C ASN A 31 -3.49 -1.57 1.31
N LEU A 32 -3.02 -2.73 0.84
CA LEU A 32 -1.85 -3.41 1.37
C LEU A 32 -0.69 -3.22 0.42
N GLU A 33 0.41 -2.76 0.99
CA GLU A 33 1.63 -2.42 0.29
C GLU A 33 2.77 -3.26 0.84
N ILE A 34 3.52 -3.92 -0.04
CA ILE A 34 4.76 -4.62 0.32
C ILE A 34 5.89 -3.60 0.32
N ARG A 35 6.71 -3.63 1.36
CA ARG A 35 7.89 -2.79 1.53
C ARG A 35 9.12 -3.69 1.65
N ASP A 36 10.27 -3.12 2.01
CA ASP A 36 11.46 -3.92 2.32
C ASP A 36 11.15 -4.64 3.64
N ASP A 37 11.09 -5.98 3.66
CA ASP A 37 10.85 -6.85 4.83
C ASP A 37 9.53 -6.72 5.64
N TYR A 38 8.71 -5.70 5.39
CA TYR A 38 7.43 -5.51 6.08
C TYR A 38 6.27 -5.27 5.10
N ILE A 39 5.04 -5.40 5.60
CA ILE A 39 3.85 -4.90 4.92
C ILE A 39 3.30 -3.68 5.63
N ASN A 40 2.66 -2.81 4.86
CA ASN A 40 1.89 -1.71 5.41
C ASN A 40 0.46 -1.76 4.89
N VAL A 41 -0.52 -1.68 5.78
CA VAL A 41 -1.92 -1.49 5.44
C VAL A 41 -2.27 -0.02 5.63
N TYR A 42 -2.76 0.60 4.58
CA TYR A 42 -3.22 1.97 4.56
C TYR A 42 -4.74 2.03 4.57
N CYS A 43 -5.31 3.00 5.28
CA CYS A 43 -6.72 3.38 5.23
C CYS A 43 -6.82 4.84 4.80
N LYS A 44 -7.37 5.10 3.61
CA LYS A 44 -7.49 6.47 3.03
C LYS A 44 -6.19 7.26 3.13
N GLY A 45 -5.09 6.62 2.76
CA GLY A 45 -3.76 7.22 2.78
C GLY A 45 -3.01 7.20 4.12
N ALA A 46 -3.71 7.02 5.24
CA ALA A 46 -3.08 6.94 6.55
C ALA A 46 -2.59 5.50 6.83
N SER A 47 -1.43 5.37 7.48
CA SER A 47 -0.93 4.07 7.92
C SER A 47 -1.80 3.50 9.05
N LEU A 48 -2.50 2.40 8.77
CA LEU A 48 -3.33 1.68 9.75
C LEU A 48 -2.52 0.63 10.49
N LEU A 49 -1.68 -0.12 9.78
CA LEU A 49 -0.81 -1.16 10.33
C LEU A 49 0.50 -1.17 9.57
N LYS A 50 1.61 -1.13 10.28
CA LYS A 50 2.90 -1.66 9.81
C LYS A 50 3.13 -3.01 10.49
N LEU A 51 3.40 -4.04 9.71
CA LEU A 51 3.62 -5.40 10.20
C LEU A 51 4.98 -5.91 9.73
N THR A 52 5.90 -6.07 10.68
CA THR A 52 7.30 -6.43 10.42
C THR A 52 7.59 -7.84 10.95
N GLU A 53 8.20 -8.70 10.15
CA GLU A 53 8.67 -10.02 10.61
C GLU A 53 9.88 -9.83 11.53
N THR A 54 9.85 -10.39 12.74
CA THR A 54 10.92 -10.22 13.73
C THR A 54 11.77 -11.48 13.88
N ALA A 55 11.14 -12.63 14.13
CA ALA A 55 11.81 -13.92 14.25
C ALA A 55 10.83 -15.07 14.06
N GLY A 56 11.10 -15.96 13.11
CA GLY A 56 10.20 -17.06 12.77
C GLY A 56 8.80 -16.54 12.40
N ALA A 57 7.75 -17.29 12.76
CA ALA A 57 6.36 -16.89 12.50
C ALA A 57 5.84 -15.86 13.52
N ARG A 58 6.61 -14.80 13.79
CA ARG A 58 6.23 -13.70 14.69
C ARG A 58 6.33 -12.36 13.97
N TYR A 59 5.30 -11.55 14.15
CA TYR A 59 5.15 -10.31 13.41
C TYR A 59 4.81 -9.16 14.34
N LYS A 60 5.69 -8.16 14.40
CA LYS A 60 5.50 -6.96 15.23
C LYS A 60 4.42 -6.06 14.62
N VAL A 61 3.45 -5.68 15.43
CA VAL A 61 2.38 -4.72 15.09
C VAL A 61 2.83 -3.33 15.47
N GLU A 62 2.85 -2.42 14.50
CA GLU A 62 3.13 -1.01 14.72
C GLU A 62 1.96 -0.17 14.22
N ILE A 63 1.31 0.54 15.13
CA ILE A 63 0.18 1.45 14.88
C ILE A 63 0.55 2.80 15.49
N HIS A 64 0.22 3.91 14.81
CA HIS A 64 0.51 5.22 15.35
C HIS A 64 -0.30 5.43 16.67
N PRO A 65 0.33 5.86 17.79
CA PRO A 65 -0.33 5.90 19.11
C PRO A 65 -1.63 6.71 19.17
N LYS A 66 -1.72 7.81 18.40
CA LYS A 66 -2.95 8.60 18.30
C LYS A 66 -4.18 7.81 17.81
N PHE A 67 -3.98 6.68 17.11
CA PHE A 67 -5.07 5.84 16.62
C PHE A 67 -5.38 4.66 17.55
N THR A 68 -4.57 4.40 18.58
CA THR A 68 -4.75 3.26 19.49
C THR A 68 -5.54 3.59 20.75
N ALA A 69 -6.02 4.83 20.88
CA ALA A 69 -6.82 5.24 22.03
C ALA A 69 -8.08 4.35 22.16
N GLY A 70 -8.24 3.72 23.32
CA GLY A 70 -9.37 2.82 23.61
C GLY A 70 -9.30 1.45 22.95
N LEU A 71 -8.14 1.05 22.40
CA LEU A 71 -7.95 -0.23 21.73
C LEU A 71 -6.92 -1.11 22.45
N ASP A 72 -7.27 -2.39 22.61
CA ASP A 72 -6.36 -3.45 23.03
C ASP A 72 -5.82 -4.19 21.79
N ALA A 73 -5.03 -3.48 20.99
CA ALA A 73 -4.38 -4.06 19.83
C ALA A 73 -3.14 -4.87 20.30
N PRO A 74 -2.99 -6.14 19.89
CA PRO A 74 -1.84 -6.94 20.27
C PRO A 74 -0.56 -6.34 19.68
N ALA A 75 0.52 -6.35 20.45
CA ALA A 75 1.83 -5.84 20.02
C ALA A 75 2.53 -6.77 19.00
N GLU A 76 2.16 -8.04 18.99
CA GLU A 76 2.67 -9.04 18.05
C GLU A 76 1.54 -9.96 17.58
N LEU A 77 1.65 -10.43 16.34
CA LEU A 77 0.83 -11.50 15.78
C LEU A 77 1.71 -12.75 15.70
N VAL A 78 1.30 -13.80 16.40
CA VAL A 78 2.06 -15.06 16.49
C VAL A 78 1.21 -16.29 16.16
N ASP A 79 -0.12 -16.11 16.09
CA ASP A 79 -1.11 -17.17 15.94
C ASP A 79 -2.47 -16.62 15.42
N PRO A 80 -3.47 -17.48 15.20
CA PRO A 80 -4.81 -17.04 14.82
C PRO A 80 -5.52 -16.16 15.85
N GLU A 81 -5.25 -16.34 17.14
CA GLU A 81 -5.94 -15.61 18.23
C GLU A 81 -5.51 -14.14 18.25
N THR A 82 -4.20 -13.90 18.29
CA THR A 82 -3.62 -12.56 18.20
C THR A 82 -4.04 -11.86 16.90
N THR A 83 -4.10 -12.59 15.79
CA THR A 83 -4.57 -12.02 14.52
C THR A 83 -6.06 -11.65 14.57
N ALA A 84 -6.92 -12.50 15.12
CA ALA A 84 -8.34 -12.21 15.27
C ALA A 84 -8.58 -10.99 16.18
N ARG A 85 -7.83 -10.88 17.29
CA ARG A 85 -7.86 -9.70 18.18
C ARG A 85 -7.48 -8.42 17.44
N PHE A 86 -6.40 -8.44 16.65
CA PHE A 86 -6.04 -7.30 15.81
C PHE A 86 -7.15 -6.94 14.79
N LEU A 87 -7.71 -7.93 14.10
CA LEU A 87 -8.78 -7.71 13.12
C LEU A 87 -10.03 -7.10 13.75
N ALA A 88 -10.35 -7.46 14.99
CA ALA A 88 -11.45 -6.83 15.74
C ALA A 88 -11.21 -5.34 16.02
N CYS A 89 -9.95 -4.88 16.06
CA CYS A 89 -9.63 -3.46 16.20
C CYS A 89 -9.76 -2.66 14.90
N VAL A 90 -9.76 -3.30 13.73
CA VAL A 90 -9.73 -2.61 12.42
C VAL A 90 -10.86 -1.59 12.24
N PRO A 91 -12.14 -1.89 12.57
CA PRO A 91 -13.21 -0.90 12.44
C PRO A 91 -12.97 0.37 13.26
N GLN A 92 -12.54 0.24 14.52
CA GLN A 92 -12.25 1.39 15.38
C GLN A 92 -10.99 2.13 14.92
N LEU A 93 -9.96 1.42 14.45
CA LEU A 93 -8.78 2.04 13.84
C LEU A 93 -9.14 2.91 12.63
N LYS A 94 -10.02 2.41 11.75
CA LYS A 94 -10.55 3.20 10.62
C LYS A 94 -11.28 4.45 11.11
N GLN A 95 -12.11 4.32 12.14
CA GLN A 95 -12.84 5.45 12.71
C GLN A 95 -11.90 6.49 13.33
N ASN A 96 -10.88 6.04 14.06
CA ASN A 96 -9.85 6.90 14.64
C ASN A 96 -9.02 7.60 13.55
N ILE A 97 -8.70 6.91 12.44
CA ILE A 97 -8.07 7.51 11.28
C ILE A 97 -8.96 8.58 10.63
N ALA A 98 -10.25 8.32 10.47
CA ALA A 98 -11.18 9.29 9.92
C ALA A 98 -11.31 10.55 10.79
N ALA A 99 -11.22 10.41 12.12
CA ALA A 99 -11.34 11.51 13.07
C ALA A 99 -10.02 12.28 13.32
N LEU A 100 -8.88 11.58 13.38
CA LEU A 100 -7.58 12.10 13.85
C LEU A 100 -6.48 12.07 12.77
N GLY A 101 -6.78 11.47 11.61
CA GLY A 101 -5.88 11.39 10.47
C GLY A 101 -5.68 12.76 9.81
N LYS A 102 -4.49 12.98 9.26
CA LYS A 102 -4.26 14.14 8.41
C LYS A 102 -5.03 13.92 7.12
N ARG A 103 -5.95 14.82 6.79
CA ARG A 103 -6.63 14.81 5.50
C ARG A 103 -5.68 15.30 4.42
N SER A 104 -5.45 14.48 3.42
CA SER A 104 -4.73 14.84 2.20
C SER A 104 -5.44 14.20 1.03
N LEU A 105 -6.13 15.02 0.25
CA LEU A 105 -6.89 14.57 -0.91
C LEU A 105 -5.99 13.83 -1.90
N GLU A 106 -4.77 14.34 -2.15
CA GLU A 106 -3.81 13.71 -3.05
C GLU A 106 -3.47 12.27 -2.62
N ILE A 107 -3.18 12.04 -1.34
CA ILE A 107 -2.86 10.71 -0.81
C ILE A 107 -4.08 9.77 -0.86
N GLU A 108 -5.28 10.30 -0.67
CA GLU A 108 -6.53 9.54 -0.83
C GLU A 108 -6.78 9.17 -2.31
N TYR A 109 -6.56 10.11 -3.24
CA TYR A 109 -6.69 9.88 -4.67
C TYR A 109 -5.63 8.92 -5.21
N GLU A 110 -4.40 8.98 -4.72
CA GLU A 110 -3.36 7.98 -5.00
C GLU A 110 -3.87 6.57 -4.65
N GLN A 111 -4.42 6.39 -3.45
CA GLN A 111 -4.94 5.10 -3.02
C GLN A 111 -6.15 4.64 -3.88
N MET A 112 -7.04 5.57 -4.21
CA MET A 112 -8.16 5.30 -5.10
C MET A 112 -7.66 4.86 -6.49
N LEU A 113 -6.62 5.50 -7.01
CA LEU A 113 -6.01 5.14 -8.30
C LEU A 113 -5.39 3.75 -8.26
N ILE A 114 -4.66 3.41 -7.20
CA ILE A 114 -4.12 2.05 -6.97
C ILE A 114 -5.24 1.03 -7.04
N ARG A 115 -6.31 1.24 -6.26
CA ARG A 115 -7.44 0.32 -6.22
C ARG A 115 -8.14 0.21 -7.57
N ALA A 116 -8.40 1.34 -8.24
CA ALA A 116 -9.03 1.36 -9.54
C ALA A 116 -8.24 0.53 -10.54
N ASN A 117 -6.91 0.65 -10.57
CA ASN A 117 -6.07 -0.04 -11.55
C ASN A 117 -5.84 -1.52 -11.20
N ASN A 118 -5.71 -1.86 -9.92
CA ASN A 118 -5.29 -3.20 -9.50
C ASN A 118 -6.44 -4.14 -9.16
N PHE A 119 -7.59 -3.61 -8.70
CA PHE A 119 -8.62 -4.43 -8.07
C PHE A 119 -10.05 -4.17 -8.55
N GLU A 120 -10.36 -2.99 -9.11
CA GLU A 120 -11.73 -2.68 -9.53
C GLU A 120 -12.13 -3.50 -10.77
N PRO A 121 -13.06 -4.47 -10.68
CA PRO A 121 -13.34 -5.40 -11.77
C PRO A 121 -13.90 -4.74 -13.03
N ARG A 122 -14.55 -3.58 -12.86
CA ARG A 122 -15.10 -2.80 -13.97
C ARG A 122 -14.07 -1.92 -14.65
N ASN A 123 -12.92 -1.71 -14.02
CA ASN A 123 -11.83 -0.97 -14.63
C ASN A 123 -10.91 -1.94 -15.38
N ASN A 124 -10.78 -1.72 -16.68
CA ASN A 124 -10.04 -2.59 -17.58
C ASN A 124 -8.65 -2.02 -17.88
N SER A 125 -7.92 -1.65 -16.83
CA SER A 125 -6.63 -0.99 -16.98
C SER A 125 -5.55 -1.92 -17.54
N GLU A 126 -4.63 -1.32 -18.29
CA GLU A 126 -3.37 -1.93 -18.68
C GLU A 126 -2.24 -1.54 -17.72
N TYR A 127 -2.50 -0.61 -16.81
CA TYR A 127 -1.56 -0.19 -15.80
C TYR A 127 -1.80 -0.93 -14.49
N PHE A 128 -0.74 -1.48 -13.91
CA PHE A 128 -0.75 -2.08 -12.58
C PHE A 128 0.22 -1.30 -11.71
N ILE A 129 -0.29 -0.72 -10.61
CA ILE A 129 0.52 0.08 -9.70
C ILE A 129 1.17 -0.88 -8.70
N VAL A 130 2.49 -0.84 -8.62
CA VAL A 130 3.30 -1.74 -7.79
C VAL A 130 3.65 -1.08 -6.47
N ASP A 131 3.79 0.25 -6.46
CA ASP A 131 4.25 0.98 -5.30
C ASP A 131 3.74 2.42 -5.30
N ARG A 132 3.75 3.01 -4.10
CA ARG A 132 3.45 4.42 -3.86
C ARG A 132 4.53 5.08 -3.02
N GLN A 133 4.77 6.37 -3.27
CA GLN A 133 5.71 7.20 -2.53
C GLN A 133 7.11 6.58 -2.50
N TYR A 134 7.55 6.12 -3.67
CA TYR A 134 8.81 5.41 -3.82
C TYR A 134 9.99 6.39 -3.75
N ALA A 135 10.84 6.23 -2.74
CA ALA A 135 12.01 7.06 -2.56
C ALA A 135 13.14 6.66 -3.52
N VAL A 136 13.67 7.64 -4.25
CA VAL A 136 14.90 7.56 -5.05
C VAL A 136 15.87 8.65 -4.58
N ALA A 137 17.14 8.55 -4.98
CA ALA A 137 18.14 9.58 -4.62
C ALA A 137 17.73 11.00 -5.07
N ALA A 138 17.01 11.11 -6.18
CA ALA A 138 16.58 12.38 -6.78
C ALA A 138 15.22 12.91 -6.25
N GLY A 139 14.56 12.21 -5.33
CA GLY A 139 13.23 12.59 -4.84
C GLY A 139 12.33 11.41 -4.51
N ARG A 140 11.02 11.61 -4.56
CA ARG A 140 10.03 10.58 -4.24
C ARG A 140 8.96 10.56 -5.32
N PHE A 141 8.78 9.42 -5.98
CA PHE A 141 7.75 9.25 -6.99
C PHE A 141 6.41 8.98 -6.31
N ASP A 142 5.35 9.64 -6.77
CA ASP A 142 4.01 9.44 -6.22
C ASP A 142 3.58 7.98 -6.41
N LEU A 143 3.60 7.47 -7.65
CA LEU A 143 3.26 6.08 -7.95
C LEU A 143 4.21 5.49 -9.00
N ILE A 144 4.56 4.22 -8.80
CA ILE A 144 5.29 3.39 -9.78
C ILE A 144 4.42 2.19 -10.13
N GLY A 145 4.35 1.89 -11.42
CA GLY A 145 3.66 0.71 -11.90
C GLY A 145 4.33 0.12 -13.13
N VAL A 146 3.58 -0.76 -13.78
CA VAL A 146 3.93 -1.37 -15.06
C VAL A 146 2.78 -1.24 -16.03
N PHE A 147 3.11 -1.07 -17.31
CA PHE A 147 2.14 -1.21 -18.39
C PHE A 147 2.18 -2.65 -18.91
N TRP A 148 1.10 -3.39 -18.71
CA TRP A 148 0.97 -4.78 -19.14
C TRP A 148 -0.16 -4.91 -20.15
N ASP A 149 0.21 -4.77 -21.43
CA ASP A 149 -0.67 -4.85 -22.60
C ASP A 149 -1.53 -6.12 -22.55
N ARG A 150 -2.85 -5.91 -22.48
CA ARG A 150 -3.82 -6.99 -22.32
C ARG A 150 -3.83 -7.99 -23.47
N ARG A 151 -3.44 -7.55 -24.67
CA ARG A 151 -3.42 -8.38 -25.89
C ARG A 151 -2.22 -9.31 -25.91
N ARG A 152 -1.21 -9.07 -25.06
CA ARG A 152 0.09 -9.76 -25.08
C ARG A 152 0.50 -10.35 -23.73
N ARG A 153 -0.37 -10.29 -22.72
CA ARG A 153 -0.03 -10.72 -21.35
C ARG A 153 0.38 -12.19 -21.30
N ARG A 154 1.55 -12.43 -20.73
CA ARG A 154 2.04 -13.77 -20.41
C ARG A 154 2.87 -13.73 -19.14
N ARG A 155 2.93 -14.87 -18.44
CA ARG A 155 3.76 -15.01 -17.24
C ARG A 155 5.24 -14.79 -17.59
N ASN A 156 6.02 -14.25 -16.64
CA ASN A 156 7.47 -13.97 -16.79
C ASN A 156 7.80 -13.04 -17.98
N GLN A 157 6.91 -12.10 -18.27
CA GLN A 157 7.10 -11.10 -19.30
C GLN A 157 7.81 -9.86 -18.73
N GLU A 158 8.79 -9.35 -19.46
CA GLU A 158 9.30 -8.00 -19.24
C GLU A 158 8.28 -6.98 -19.74
N VAL A 159 7.93 -6.04 -18.87
CA VAL A 159 6.90 -5.04 -19.10
C VAL A 159 7.47 -3.64 -18.90
N PRO A 160 7.06 -2.64 -19.71
CA PRO A 160 7.48 -1.26 -19.51
C PRO A 160 7.08 -0.75 -18.12
N MET A 161 8.02 -0.06 -17.47
CA MET A 161 7.73 0.67 -16.24
C MET A 161 6.86 1.90 -16.54
N CYS A 162 5.98 2.25 -15.60
CA CYS A 162 5.15 3.44 -15.64
C CYS A 162 5.44 4.28 -14.39
N LEU A 163 5.69 5.57 -14.58
CA LEU A 163 5.77 6.57 -13.51
C LEU A 163 4.52 7.42 -13.60
N MET A 164 3.84 7.62 -12.48
CA MET A 164 2.65 8.48 -12.42
C MET A 164 2.87 9.54 -11.35
N GLU A 165 2.72 10.80 -11.72
CA GLU A 165 2.63 11.94 -10.80
C GLU A 165 1.17 12.33 -10.68
N LEU A 166 0.68 12.50 -9.45
CA LEU A 166 -0.69 12.88 -9.20
C LEU A 166 -0.71 14.29 -8.60
N LYS A 167 -1.61 15.14 -9.11
CA LYS A 167 -1.90 16.44 -8.52
C LYS A 167 -3.39 16.61 -8.38
N CYS A 168 -3.82 17.04 -7.20
CA CYS A 168 -5.24 17.17 -6.86
C CYS A 168 -5.59 18.59 -6.43
N ALA A 169 -5.24 19.56 -7.28
CA ALA A 169 -5.74 20.93 -7.26
C ALA A 169 -5.39 21.62 -8.59
N LEU A 170 -6.20 22.60 -9.01
CA LEU A 170 -5.82 23.57 -10.05
C LEU A 170 -5.00 24.70 -9.40
N ASN A 171 -3.98 24.35 -8.62
CA ASN A 171 -3.05 25.32 -8.03
C ASN A 171 -1.79 25.41 -8.90
N GLN A 172 -0.89 26.33 -8.53
CA GLN A 172 0.34 26.59 -9.29
C GLN A 172 1.21 25.32 -9.48
N ASP A 173 1.10 24.35 -8.56
CA ASP A 173 1.88 23.12 -8.58
C ASP A 173 1.62 22.26 -9.83
N ILE A 174 0.45 22.39 -10.48
CA ILE A 174 0.18 21.66 -11.73
C ILE A 174 1.07 22.14 -12.88
N ALA A 175 1.53 23.39 -12.86
CA ALA A 175 2.43 23.94 -13.88
C ALA A 175 3.80 23.24 -13.86
N ASP A 176 4.20 22.69 -12.70
CA ASP A 176 5.50 22.07 -12.50
C ASP A 176 5.51 20.55 -12.72
N VAL A 177 4.35 19.92 -12.96
CA VAL A 177 4.20 18.46 -13.19
C VAL A 177 5.11 17.97 -14.31
N GLY A 178 5.22 18.71 -15.42
CA GLY A 178 6.10 18.34 -16.53
C GLY A 178 7.56 18.26 -16.10
N GLY A 179 8.01 19.21 -15.28
CA GLY A 179 9.36 19.23 -14.72
C GLY A 179 9.59 18.11 -13.70
N GLN A 180 8.58 17.78 -12.89
CA GLN A 180 8.64 16.64 -11.96
C GLN A 180 8.79 15.32 -12.71
N LEU A 181 7.94 15.06 -13.72
CA LEU A 181 8.00 13.85 -14.53
C LEU A 181 9.33 13.72 -15.29
N ALA A 182 9.87 14.82 -15.82
CA ALA A 182 11.18 14.82 -16.46
C ALA A 182 12.29 14.39 -15.49
N ARG A 183 12.27 14.89 -14.24
CA ARG A 183 13.23 14.45 -13.21
C ARG A 183 13.08 12.97 -12.87
N TYR A 184 11.85 12.46 -12.83
CA TYR A 184 11.63 11.04 -12.55
C TYR A 184 12.20 10.17 -13.65
N TYR A 185 11.96 10.56 -14.91
CA TYR A 185 12.48 9.86 -16.07
C TYR A 185 14.01 9.81 -16.07
N GLU A 186 14.68 10.93 -15.82
CA GLU A 186 16.15 10.96 -15.73
C GLU A 186 16.69 10.13 -14.56
N ALA A 187 15.97 10.06 -13.44
CA ALA A 187 16.38 9.27 -12.27
C ALA A 187 16.30 7.75 -12.47
N VAL A 188 15.57 7.28 -13.49
CA VAL A 188 15.40 5.85 -13.80
C VAL A 188 15.98 5.45 -15.14
N LYS A 189 16.55 6.40 -15.88
CA LYS A 189 17.22 6.15 -17.14
C LYS A 189 18.47 5.30 -16.87
N PRO A 190 18.68 4.21 -17.61
CA PRO A 190 19.85 3.35 -17.45
C PRO A 190 21.16 4.05 -17.85
#